data_AF-A0A7H4P1A0-F1
#
_entry.id   AF-A0A7H4P1A0-F1
#
_cell.length_a   1.000
_cell.length_b   1.000
_cell.length_c   1.000
_cell.angle_alpha   90.00
_cell.angle_beta   90.00
_cell.angle_gamma   90.00
#
_symmetry.space_group_name_H-M   'P 1'
#
loop_
_entity.id
_entity.type
_entity.pdbx_description
1 polymer ?
#
loop_
_entity_poly.entity_id
_entity_poly.type
_entity_poly.pdbx_seq_one_letter_code
_entity_poly.pdbx_strand_id
1 'polypeptide(L)'
;MSCPWPGEKRYPHEGWEHIEIVLPGEPETLNTRALALLSDDGLSQPGIFVKTSAPKGARERLPNPTLAVTDGKVTIKFHPWSIEQIVASEHAER
;
A
#
# COMPACT_ATOMS: atom_id res chain seq x y z
N MET A 1 4.02 -11.76 4.91
CA MET A 1 2.55 -11.92 4.95
C MET A 1 2.04 -11.19 6.19
N SER A 2 1.20 -10.17 6.01
CA SER A 2 0.60 -9.41 7.10
C SER A 2 -0.73 -10.07 7.48
N CYS A 3 -0.90 -10.47 8.75
CA CYS A 3 -2.17 -10.96 9.29
C CYS A 3 -2.71 -9.88 10.25
N PRO A 4 -3.49 -8.90 9.75
CA PRO A 4 -4.03 -7.86 10.60
C PRO A 4 -5.11 -8.44 11.52
N TRP A 5 -5.10 -8.02 12.79
CA TRP A 5 -6.22 -8.25 13.69
C TRP A 5 -7.47 -7.51 13.17
N PRO A 6 -8.70 -8.01 13.43
CA PRO A 6 -9.92 -7.36 12.97
C PRO A 6 -10.02 -5.92 13.47
N GLY A 7 -10.05 -4.97 12.55
CA GLY A 7 -10.26 -3.54 12.83
C GLY A 7 -11.72 -3.11 12.68
N GLU A 8 -11.99 -1.81 12.60
CA GLU A 8 -13.35 -1.26 12.42
C GLU A 8 -14.03 -1.70 11.13
N LYS A 9 -13.22 -1.92 10.07
CA LYS A 9 -13.74 -2.36 8.78
C LYS A 9 -14.05 -3.86 8.83
N ARG A 10 -15.33 -4.19 8.75
CA ARG A 10 -15.80 -5.58 8.68
C ARG A 10 -15.66 -6.08 7.24
N TYR A 11 -14.97 -7.19 7.09
CA TYR A 11 -14.82 -7.89 5.82
C TYR A 11 -15.75 -9.11 5.81
N PRO A 12 -16.69 -9.21 4.85
CA PRO A 12 -17.67 -10.30 4.81
C PRO A 12 -17.07 -11.63 4.35
N HIS A 13 -15.86 -11.62 3.81
CA HIS A 13 -15.14 -12.81 3.35
C HIS A 13 -13.79 -12.89 4.05
N GLU A 14 -13.53 -13.99 4.75
CA GLU A 14 -12.23 -14.27 5.36
C GLU A 14 -11.35 -15.01 4.35
N GLY A 15 -10.35 -14.33 3.81
CA GLY A 15 -9.47 -14.86 2.78
C GLY A 15 -8.43 -13.85 2.33
N TRP A 16 -7.83 -14.09 1.16
CA TRP A 16 -6.89 -13.14 0.56
C TRP A 16 -7.62 -11.87 0.11
N GLU A 17 -7.25 -10.73 0.68
CA GLU A 17 -7.88 -9.44 0.36
C GLU A 17 -6.99 -8.53 -0.49
N HIS A 18 -5.67 -8.61 -0.31
CA HIS A 18 -4.74 -7.74 -0.99
C HIS A 18 -3.35 -8.33 -1.09
N ILE A 19 -2.60 -7.77 -2.04
CA ILE A 19 -1.15 -7.90 -2.12
C ILE A 19 -0.52 -6.52 -2.04
N GLU A 20 0.74 -6.47 -1.62
CA GLU A 20 1.54 -5.24 -1.58
C GLU A 20 2.81 -5.43 -2.40
N ILE A 21 3.13 -4.43 -3.22
CA ILE A 21 4.24 -4.41 -4.16
C ILE A 21 5.19 -3.29 -3.75
N VAL A 22 6.46 -3.65 -3.56
CA VAL A 22 7.50 -2.65 -3.33
C VAL A 22 7.87 -2.00 -4.66
N LEU A 23 7.80 -0.67 -4.73
CA LEU A 23 8.22 0.14 -5.87
C LEU A 23 9.38 1.07 -5.46
N PRO A 24 10.64 0.58 -5.50
CA PRO A 24 11.80 1.29 -4.95
C PRO A 24 12.03 2.64 -5.63
N GLY A 25 12.34 3.68 -4.86
CA GLY A 25 12.66 5.04 -5.34
C GLY A 25 12.12 6.10 -4.39
N GLU A 26 12.18 7.38 -4.80
CA GLU A 26 11.77 8.50 -3.94
C GLU A 26 10.29 8.39 -3.51
N PRO A 27 9.99 8.39 -2.19
CA PRO A 27 8.62 8.28 -1.67
C PRO A 27 7.65 9.32 -2.25
N GLU A 28 8.12 10.55 -2.47
CA GLU A 28 7.33 11.68 -3.00
C GLU A 28 6.81 11.42 -4.41
N THR A 29 7.52 10.59 -5.18
CA THR A 29 7.17 10.24 -6.56
C THR A 29 6.37 8.95 -6.68
N LEU A 30 6.14 8.24 -5.57
CA LEU A 30 5.50 6.92 -5.58
C LEU A 30 4.19 6.92 -6.35
N ASN A 31 3.28 7.86 -6.05
CA ASN A 31 1.95 7.88 -6.66
C ASN A 31 2.04 7.99 -8.18
N THR A 32 2.87 8.92 -8.68
CA THR A 32 3.07 9.11 -10.13
C THR A 32 3.68 7.87 -10.76
N ARG A 33 4.68 7.26 -10.14
CA ARG A 33 5.35 6.06 -10.67
C ARG A 33 4.42 4.84 -10.67
N ALA A 34 3.60 4.67 -9.63
CA ALA A 34 2.65 3.58 -9.56
C ALA A 34 1.50 3.76 -10.57
N LEU A 35 0.97 4.97 -10.74
CA LEU A 35 -0.05 5.26 -11.75
C LEU A 35 0.46 5.01 -13.17
N ALA A 36 1.73 5.31 -13.45
CA ALA A 36 2.34 5.06 -14.76
C ALA A 36 2.43 3.56 -15.14
N LEU A 37 2.27 2.64 -14.18
CA LEU A 37 2.24 1.19 -14.43
C LEU A 37 0.83 0.68 -14.77
N LEU A 38 -0.20 1.52 -14.63
CA LEU A 38 -1.59 1.15 -14.81
C LEU A 38 -2.08 1.69 -16.16
N SER A 39 -2.77 0.84 -16.93
CA SER A 39 -3.40 1.27 -18.19
C SER A 39 -4.56 2.23 -17.92
N ASP A 40 -4.70 3.26 -18.75
CA ASP A 40 -5.84 4.17 -18.71
C ASP A 40 -7.18 3.43 -18.85
N ASP A 41 -7.26 2.46 -19.76
CA ASP A 41 -8.43 1.58 -19.95
C ASP A 41 -8.83 0.90 -18.64
N GLY A 42 -7.87 0.29 -17.95
CA GLY A 42 -8.08 -0.36 -16.66
C GLY A 42 -8.54 0.61 -15.56
N LEU A 43 -7.92 1.79 -15.49
CA LEU A 43 -8.29 2.83 -14.51
C LEU A 43 -9.68 3.43 -14.77
N SER A 44 -10.12 3.45 -16.02
CA SER A 44 -11.43 3.97 -16.42
C SER A 44 -12.58 2.99 -16.17
N GLN A 45 -12.30 1.73 -15.82
CA GLN A 45 -13.35 0.73 -15.65
C GLN A 45 -14.27 1.07 -14.47
N PRO A 46 -15.59 0.93 -14.63
CA PRO A 46 -16.54 1.13 -13.55
C PRO A 46 -16.23 0.24 -12.34
N GLY A 47 -16.20 0.83 -11.15
CA GLY A 47 -15.93 0.11 -9.90
C GLY A 47 -14.44 -0.03 -9.55
N ILE A 48 -13.53 0.45 -10.40
CA ILE A 48 -12.12 0.61 -10.03
C ILE A 48 -11.92 1.92 -9.28
N PHE A 49 -11.27 1.84 -8.11
CA PHE A 49 -10.96 2.99 -7.28
C PHE A 49 -9.48 3.05 -6.93
N VAL A 50 -8.92 4.25 -7.04
CA VAL A 50 -7.56 4.55 -6.57
C VAL A 50 -7.65 5.33 -5.26
N LYS A 51 -6.84 4.94 -4.26
CA LYS A 51 -6.74 5.62 -2.97
C LYS A 51 -5.28 5.79 -2.61
N THR A 52 -4.95 6.93 -2.03
CA THR A 52 -3.61 7.21 -1.50
C THR A 52 -3.68 7.40 0.00
N SER A 53 -2.73 6.82 0.73
CA SER A 53 -2.56 7.04 2.16
C SER A 53 -1.08 7.18 2.51
N ALA A 54 -0.79 7.78 3.65
CA ALA A 54 0.55 7.83 4.24
C ALA A 54 0.41 7.48 5.73
N PRO A 55 0.41 6.19 6.09
CA PRO A 55 0.22 5.76 7.47
C PRO A 55 1.35 6.27 8.36
N LYS A 56 1.02 7.16 9.30
CA LYS A 56 1.99 7.73 10.24
C LYS A 56 2.02 6.95 11.55
N GLY A 57 3.02 6.09 11.71
CA GLY A 57 3.28 5.35 12.95
C GLY A 57 4.02 6.18 13.99
N ALA A 58 3.84 5.89 15.28
CA ALA A 58 4.52 6.61 16.37
C ALA A 58 6.06 6.52 16.31
N ARG A 59 6.59 5.45 15.72
CA ARG A 59 8.02 5.23 15.49
C ARG A 59 8.41 5.27 14.02
N GLU A 60 7.54 5.79 13.13
CA GLU A 60 7.86 5.87 11.72
C GLU A 60 9.17 6.67 11.52
N ARG A 61 10.10 6.08 10.76
CA ARG A 61 11.39 6.68 10.39
C ARG A 61 11.52 6.91 8.90
N LEU A 62 10.85 6.09 8.10
CA LEU A 62 10.80 6.19 6.66
C LEU A 62 9.39 6.59 6.22
N PRO A 63 9.23 7.66 5.40
CA PRO A 63 7.94 7.96 4.80
C PRO A 63 7.47 6.77 3.97
N ASN A 64 6.32 6.20 4.32
CA ASN A 64 5.75 5.05 3.61
C ASN A 64 4.41 5.40 2.94
N PRO A 65 4.39 6.31 1.94
CA PRO A 65 3.18 6.53 1.17
C PRO A 65 2.76 5.22 0.50
N THR A 66 1.45 5.05 0.35
CA THR A 66 0.84 3.86 -0.24
C THR A 66 -0.20 4.27 -1.26
N LEU A 67 -0.08 3.77 -2.49
CA LEU A 67 -1.12 3.87 -3.50
C LEU A 67 -1.84 2.52 -3.59
N ALA A 68 -3.15 2.52 -3.44
CA ALA A 68 -4.00 1.34 -3.48
C ALA A 68 -4.98 1.43 -4.66
N VAL A 69 -5.08 0.36 -5.45
CA VAL A 69 -6.07 0.19 -6.52
C VAL A 69 -6.96 -0.97 -6.15
N THR A 70 -8.27 -0.80 -6.21
CA THR A 70 -9.24 -1.82 -5.79
C THR A 70 -10.49 -1.84 -6.65
N ASP A 71 -11.07 -3.02 -6.83
CA ASP A 71 -12.40 -3.22 -7.41
C ASP A 71 -13.53 -3.27 -6.35
N GLY A 72 -13.20 -2.98 -5.09
CA GLY A 72 -14.09 -3.09 -3.94
C GLY A 72 -14.02 -4.44 -3.20
N LYS A 73 -13.38 -5.46 -3.78
CA LYS A 73 -13.16 -6.78 -3.16
C LYS A 73 -11.69 -7.08 -2.96
N VAL A 74 -10.88 -6.94 -3.99
CA VAL A 74 -9.44 -7.18 -3.98
C VAL A 74 -8.70 -5.87 -4.14
N THR A 75 -7.53 -5.75 -3.50
CA THR A 75 -6.70 -4.54 -3.57
C THR A 75 -5.25 -4.87 -3.95
N ILE A 76 -4.66 -4.08 -4.82
CA ILE A 76 -3.21 -4.05 -5.06
C ILE A 76 -2.68 -2.76 -4.46
N LYS A 77 -1.65 -2.86 -3.62
CA LYS A 77 -0.98 -1.69 -3.03
C LYS A 77 0.45 -1.56 -3.51
N PHE A 78 0.92 -0.33 -3.65
CA PHE A 78 2.30 0.03 -3.95
C PHE A 78 2.86 0.88 -2.82
N HIS A 79 4.10 0.61 -2.40
CA HIS A 79 4.82 1.39 -1.40
C HIS A 79 6.34 1.32 -1.64
N PRO A 80 7.14 2.28 -1.14
CA PRO A 80 8.56 2.38 -1.51
C PRO A 80 9.48 1.38 -0.80
N TRP A 81 9.06 0.84 0.36
CA TRP A 81 9.94 0.05 1.24
C TRP A 81 9.43 -1.37 1.45
N SER A 82 10.33 -2.35 1.53
CA SER A 82 9.96 -3.67 2.05
C SER A 82 9.69 -3.61 3.56
N ILE A 83 8.96 -4.59 4.08
CA ILE A 83 8.68 -4.68 5.53
C ILE A 83 9.99 -4.82 6.32
N GLU A 84 10.97 -5.57 5.80
CA GLU A 84 12.29 -5.71 6.43
C GLU A 84 13.02 -4.37 6.52
N GLN A 85 12.93 -3.51 5.50
CA GLN A 85 13.52 -2.17 5.51
C GLN A 85 12.83 -1.25 6.52
N ILE A 86 11.50 -1.31 6.60
CA ILE A 86 10.72 -0.56 7.60
C ILE A 86 11.14 -0.99 9.01
N VAL A 87 11.14 -2.29 9.30
CA VAL A 87 11.55 -2.84 10.60
C VAL A 87 13.00 -2.45 10.93
N ALA A 88 13.93 -2.60 9.98
CA ALA A 88 15.33 -2.21 10.19
C ALA A 88 15.48 -0.72 10.55
N SER A 89 14.69 0.16 9.91
CA SER A 89 14.72 1.60 10.21
C SER A 89 14.29 1.95 11.63
N GLU A 90 13.39 1.15 12.21
CA GLU A 90 12.92 1.32 13.60
C GLU A 90 13.92 0.81 14.64
N HIS A 91 14.85 -0.07 14.23
CA HIS A 91 15.87 -0.68 15.09
C HIS A 91 17.26 -0.03 15.02
N ALA A 92 17.52 0.86 14.05
CA ALA A 92 18.84 1.42 13.79
C ALA A 92 19.37 2.39 14.87
N GLU A 93 18.56 2.80 15.84
CA GLU A 93 18.96 3.65 16.97
C GLU A 93 18.83 2.90 18.30
N ARG A 94 19.73 1.94 18.56
CA ARG A 94 19.96 1.39 19.89
C ARG A 94 21.34 1.76 20.42
#